data_AF-A0A953NPY8-F1
#
_entry.id   AF-A0A953NPY8-F1
#
_cell.length_a   1.000
_cell.length_b   1.000
_cell.length_c   1.000
_cell.angle_alpha   90.00
_cell.angle_beta   90.00
_cell.angle_gamma   90.00
#
_symmetry.space_group_name_H-M   'P 1'
#
loop_
_entity.id
_entity.type
_entity.pdbx_description
1 polymer ?
#
loop_
_entity_poly.entity_id
_entity_poly.type
_entity_poly.pdbx_seq_one_letter_code
_entity_poly.pdbx_strand_id
1 'polypeptide(L)'
;MNARLALVMACLFALTATSACRKKSAAPPDPLRRAYDVETDWNDPQKMIPLNYQEAQGKRLFYADCVWCHADSTPAGPSNRSNVTPAPPLMNDGATLNGESDEYLRNIIMLGGSAMGKSAMMPPYGQTIGEKEANQLIAYIRAIAQPPYQPSAKPQSGYPAKQ
;
A
#
# COMPACT_ATOMS: atom_id res chain seq x y z
N MET A 1 -42.14 59.81 43.84
CA MET A 1 -42.69 58.77 42.93
C MET A 1 -42.85 59.43 41.56
N ASN A 2 -42.16 59.09 40.47
CA ASN A 2 -41.58 57.80 40.12
C ASN A 2 -40.40 57.95 39.15
N ALA A 3 -39.27 57.38 39.54
CA ALA A 3 -38.19 57.01 38.66
C ALA A 3 -38.66 55.89 37.71
N ARG A 4 -39.07 56.22 36.49
CA ARG A 4 -39.39 55.22 35.43
C ARG A 4 -39.03 55.70 34.02
N LEU A 5 -38.02 56.58 33.87
CA LEU A 5 -37.70 57.17 32.57
C LEU A 5 -36.23 57.03 32.13
N ALA A 6 -35.45 56.12 32.74
CA ALA A 6 -34.03 55.98 32.42
C ALA A 6 -33.59 54.54 32.09
N LEU A 7 -34.51 53.64 31.69
CA LEU A 7 -34.19 52.25 31.41
C LEU A 7 -34.74 51.73 30.07
N VAL A 8 -34.74 52.56 29.02
CA VAL A 8 -35.12 52.11 27.66
C VAL A 8 -34.02 52.34 26.62
N MET A 9 -32.91 52.98 26.98
CA MET A 9 -31.84 53.37 26.04
C MET A 9 -30.50 52.70 26.34
N ALA A 10 -30.48 51.38 26.55
CA ALA A 10 -29.20 50.67 26.73
C ALA A 10 -29.23 49.16 26.42
N CYS A 11 -30.06 48.68 25.49
CA CYS A 11 -30.04 47.25 25.07
C CYS A 11 -30.29 47.05 23.56
N LEU A 12 -29.88 48.00 22.71
CA LEU A 12 -29.95 47.86 21.24
C LEU A 12 -28.58 47.76 20.57
N PHE A 13 -27.57 47.26 21.29
CA PHE A 13 -26.29 46.89 20.70
C PHE A 13 -26.08 45.38 20.84
N ALA A 14 -25.72 44.75 19.72
CA ALA A 14 -25.21 43.39 19.59
C ALA A 14 -26.23 42.25 19.40
N LEU A 15 -27.02 42.29 18.32
CA LEU A 15 -27.44 41.06 17.61
C LEU A 15 -27.35 41.23 16.08
N THR A 16 -26.26 41.80 15.57
CA THR A 16 -25.81 41.48 14.22
C THR A 16 -24.84 40.31 14.31
N ALA A 17 -25.38 39.13 14.67
CA ALA A 17 -24.67 37.87 14.48
C ALA A 17 -24.53 37.69 12.96
N THR A 18 -23.40 38.16 12.43
CA THR A 18 -22.98 37.86 11.08
C THR A 18 -22.94 36.33 10.99
N SER A 19 -23.88 35.78 10.26
CA SER A 19 -23.90 34.37 9.89
C SER A 19 -22.73 34.17 8.93
N ALA A 20 -21.52 34.09 9.49
CA ALA A 20 -20.35 33.63 8.78
C ALA A 20 -20.62 32.16 8.50
N CYS A 21 -21.16 31.87 7.31
CA CYS A 21 -21.12 30.54 6.74
C CYS A 21 -19.65 30.12 6.67
N ARG A 22 -19.18 29.48 7.74
CA ARG A 22 -17.92 28.75 7.74
C ARG A 22 -18.13 27.67 6.70
N LYS A 23 -17.66 27.90 5.46
CA LYS A 23 -17.53 26.85 4.45
C LYS A 23 -16.68 25.78 5.11
N LYS A 24 -17.32 24.75 5.69
CA LYS A 24 -16.64 23.50 6.01
C LYS A 24 -16.19 23.01 4.65
N SER A 25 -14.90 23.14 4.35
CA SER A 25 -14.30 22.40 3.25
C SER A 25 -14.73 20.95 3.45
N ALA A 26 -15.40 20.39 2.45
CA ALA A 26 -15.74 18.99 2.46
C ALA A 26 -14.45 18.20 2.69
N ALA A 27 -14.50 17.19 3.56
CA ALA A 27 -13.38 16.29 3.74
C ALA A 27 -13.00 15.71 2.36
N PRO A 28 -11.70 15.46 2.09
CA PRO A 28 -11.28 14.77 0.88
C PRO A 28 -12.10 13.48 0.70
N PRO A 29 -12.48 13.11 -0.53
CA PRO A 29 -13.23 11.89 -0.75
C PRO A 29 -12.45 10.69 -0.23
N ASP A 30 -13.13 9.83 0.53
CA ASP A 30 -12.58 8.58 1.06
C ASP A 30 -11.94 7.76 -0.07
N PRO A 31 -10.61 7.51 -0.03
CA PRO A 31 -9.90 6.73 -1.04
C PRO A 31 -10.49 5.34 -1.28
N LEU A 32 -11.06 4.71 -0.23
CA LEU A 32 -11.63 3.37 -0.32
C LEU A 32 -12.86 3.31 -1.24
N ARG A 33 -13.60 4.43 -1.37
CA ARG A 33 -14.80 4.48 -2.24
C ARG A 33 -14.50 4.35 -3.73
N ARG A 34 -13.25 4.56 -4.13
CA ARG A 34 -12.81 4.47 -5.53
C ARG A 34 -11.81 3.34 -5.75
N ALA A 35 -11.51 2.58 -4.70
CA ALA A 35 -10.61 1.45 -4.80
C ALA A 35 -11.27 0.33 -5.61
N TYR A 36 -10.49 -0.34 -6.45
CA TYR A 36 -10.96 -1.52 -7.18
C TYR A 36 -10.99 -2.75 -6.25
N ASP A 37 -10.02 -2.82 -5.34
CA ASP A 37 -9.96 -3.77 -4.23
C ASP A 37 -9.25 -3.11 -3.04
N VAL A 38 -9.17 -3.79 -1.90
CA VAL A 38 -8.47 -3.31 -0.70
C VAL A 38 -7.61 -4.42 -0.11
N GLU A 39 -6.43 -4.07 0.40
CA GLU A 39 -5.58 -4.97 1.18
C GLU A 39 -5.50 -4.48 2.62
N THR A 40 -5.57 -5.38 3.59
CA THR A 40 -5.33 -5.01 4.99
C THR A 40 -3.83 -4.89 5.22
N ASP A 41 -3.36 -3.83 5.88
CA ASP A 41 -1.94 -3.69 6.21
C ASP A 41 -1.54 -4.83 7.18
N TRP A 42 -0.54 -5.63 6.80
CA TRP A 42 -0.13 -6.79 7.60
C TRP A 42 0.48 -6.40 8.95
N ASN A 43 0.91 -5.15 9.11
CA ASN A 43 1.46 -4.61 10.36
C ASN A 43 0.42 -3.82 11.18
N ASP A 44 -0.74 -3.49 10.60
CA ASP A 44 -1.83 -2.77 11.26
C ASP A 44 -3.20 -3.20 10.68
N PRO A 45 -3.94 -4.10 11.35
CA PRO A 45 -5.21 -4.62 10.84
C PRO A 45 -6.32 -3.57 10.73
N GLN A 46 -6.14 -2.38 11.31
CA GLN A 46 -7.10 -1.27 11.20
C GLN A 46 -6.87 -0.41 9.95
N LYS A 47 -5.70 -0.55 9.32
CA LYS A 47 -5.31 0.21 8.14
C LYS A 47 -5.62 -0.59 6.87
N MET A 48 -6.45 -0.01 6.01
CA MET A 48 -6.80 -0.57 4.70
C MET A 48 -6.04 0.19 3.61
N ILE A 49 -5.41 -0.55 2.71
CA ILE A 49 -4.66 -0.07 1.56
C ILE A 49 -5.59 -0.12 0.33
N PRO A 50 -6.05 1.03 -0.20
CA PRO A 50 -6.86 1.04 -1.41
C PRO A 50 -6.00 0.62 -2.61
N LEU A 51 -6.48 -0.36 -3.38
CA LEU A 51 -5.80 -0.84 -4.58
C LEU A 51 -6.50 -0.31 -5.83
N ASN A 52 -5.71 0.13 -6.81
CA ASN A 52 -6.18 0.34 -8.17
C ASN A 52 -6.29 -1.00 -8.92
N TYR A 53 -6.74 -0.95 -10.17
CA TYR A 53 -6.92 -2.17 -10.99
C TYR A 53 -5.64 -3.01 -11.13
N GLN A 54 -4.49 -2.41 -11.40
CA GLN A 54 -3.24 -3.16 -11.62
C GLN A 54 -2.77 -3.83 -10.33
N GLU A 55 -2.84 -3.11 -9.21
CA GLU A 55 -2.49 -3.62 -7.88
C GLU A 55 -3.44 -4.76 -7.45
N ALA A 56 -4.74 -4.63 -7.71
CA ALA A 56 -5.71 -5.69 -7.42
C ALA A 56 -5.49 -6.95 -8.26
N GLN A 57 -5.10 -6.79 -9.54
CA GLN A 57 -4.70 -7.93 -10.36
C GLN A 57 -3.41 -8.59 -9.83
N GLY A 58 -2.44 -7.79 -9.35
CA GLY A 58 -1.24 -8.28 -8.69
C GLY A 58 -1.53 -9.04 -7.40
N LYS A 59 -2.46 -8.52 -6.58
CA LYS A 59 -2.94 -9.18 -5.37
C LYS A 59 -3.49 -10.57 -5.68
N ARG A 60 -4.32 -10.71 -6.71
CA ARG A 60 -4.86 -12.02 -7.14
C ARG A 60 -3.74 -13.02 -7.44
N LEU A 61 -2.71 -12.61 -8.19
CA LEU A 61 -1.57 -13.46 -8.54
C LEU A 61 -0.75 -13.82 -7.29
N PHE A 62 -0.50 -12.84 -6.42
CA PHE A 62 0.20 -13.05 -5.17
C PHE A 62 -0.47 -14.13 -4.31
N TYR A 63 -1.79 -14.03 -4.12
CA TYR A 63 -2.54 -15.00 -3.31
C TYR A 63 -2.73 -16.36 -3.98
N ALA A 64 -2.56 -16.47 -5.30
CA ALA A 64 -2.59 -17.75 -5.99
C ALA A 64 -1.30 -18.54 -5.74
N ASP A 65 -0.14 -17.89 -5.90
CA ASP A 65 1.14 -18.61 -6.02
C ASP A 65 2.19 -18.18 -4.98
N CYS A 66 2.32 -16.88 -4.71
CA CYS A 66 3.45 -16.34 -3.95
C CYS A 66 3.24 -16.37 -2.42
N VAL A 67 1.99 -16.28 -1.98
CA VAL A 67 1.60 -16.15 -0.56
C VAL A 67 2.09 -17.32 0.30
N TRP A 68 2.23 -18.50 -0.29
CA TRP A 68 2.68 -19.72 0.38
C TRP A 68 4.09 -19.61 0.98
N CYS A 69 4.92 -18.72 0.46
CA CYS A 69 6.29 -18.54 0.93
C CYS A 69 6.59 -17.09 1.34
N HIS A 70 5.91 -16.10 0.76
CA HIS A 70 6.21 -14.67 0.96
C HIS A 70 5.22 -13.94 1.89
N ALA A 71 4.43 -14.67 2.68
CA ALA A 71 3.62 -14.14 3.77
C ALA A 71 3.86 -14.95 5.06
N ASP A 72 3.39 -14.45 6.20
CA ASP A 72 3.37 -15.21 7.47
C ASP A 72 2.20 -16.19 7.55
N SER A 73 1.11 -15.90 6.82
CA SER A 73 -0.06 -16.78 6.72
C SER A 73 -0.67 -16.71 5.33
N THR A 74 -1.50 -17.70 5.02
CA THR A 74 -2.28 -17.81 3.78
C THR A 74 -3.76 -17.95 4.13
N PRO A 75 -4.68 -17.74 3.16
CA PRO A 75 -6.10 -18.05 3.37
C PRO A 75 -6.39 -19.50 3.77
N ALA A 76 -5.45 -20.42 3.51
CA ALA A 76 -5.59 -21.85 3.81
C ALA A 76 -4.87 -22.29 5.11
N GLY A 77 -4.20 -21.38 5.82
CA GLY A 77 -3.47 -21.68 7.06
C GLY A 77 -2.07 -21.08 7.11
N PRO A 78 -1.18 -21.61 7.96
CA PRO A 78 0.19 -21.13 8.08
C PRO A 78 0.95 -21.14 6.75
N SER A 79 1.81 -20.15 6.56
CA SER A 79 2.73 -20.12 5.43
C SER A 79 3.82 -21.18 5.54
N ASN A 80 4.35 -21.64 4.40
CA ASN A 80 5.50 -22.54 4.32
C ASN A 80 6.85 -21.79 4.45
N ARG A 81 6.82 -20.47 4.66
CA ARG A 81 8.01 -19.60 4.76
C ARG A 81 9.09 -20.12 5.70
N SER A 82 8.72 -20.69 6.85
CA SER A 82 9.67 -21.21 7.85
C SER A 82 10.45 -22.44 7.37
N ASN A 83 9.99 -23.12 6.32
CA ASN A 83 10.63 -24.32 5.76
C ASN A 83 11.51 -24.00 4.54
N VAL A 84 11.65 -22.72 4.18
CA VAL A 84 12.48 -22.27 3.06
C VAL A 84 13.78 -21.67 3.60
N THR A 85 14.91 -22.08 3.04
CA THR A 85 16.25 -21.64 3.44
C THR A 85 17.02 -21.02 2.26
N PRO A 86 17.53 -19.78 2.38
CA PRO A 86 17.19 -18.81 3.42
C PRO A 86 15.69 -18.46 3.38
N ALA A 87 15.15 -18.02 4.52
CA ALA A 87 13.77 -17.55 4.57
C ALA A 87 13.57 -16.38 3.60
N PRO A 88 12.58 -16.44 2.70
CA PRO A 88 12.34 -15.35 1.76
C PRO A 88 11.86 -14.09 2.51
N PRO A 89 12.08 -12.88 1.99
CA PRO A 89 11.46 -11.69 2.57
C PRO A 89 9.94 -11.77 2.51
N LEU A 90 9.27 -11.16 3.47
CA LEU A 90 7.82 -10.93 3.37
C LEU A 90 7.54 -9.97 2.23
N MET A 91 6.40 -10.14 1.57
CA MET A 91 6.09 -9.34 0.38
C MET A 91 5.82 -7.87 0.72
N ASN A 92 5.42 -7.57 1.95
CA ASN A 92 5.31 -6.21 2.47
C ASN A 92 6.61 -5.66 3.07
N ASP A 93 7.73 -6.39 3.03
CA ASP A 93 9.01 -5.92 3.57
C ASP A 93 9.64 -4.84 2.67
N GLY A 94 9.20 -3.60 2.89
CA GLY A 94 9.71 -2.43 2.18
C GLY A 94 11.16 -2.11 2.54
N ALA A 95 11.67 -2.54 3.69
CA ALA A 95 13.06 -2.29 4.05
C ALA A 95 14.02 -3.09 3.15
N THR A 96 13.62 -4.30 2.77
CA THR A 96 14.35 -5.14 1.80
C THR A 96 13.99 -4.78 0.36
N LEU A 97 12.70 -4.72 0.02
CA LEU A 97 12.25 -4.72 -1.38
C LEU A 97 12.23 -3.33 -2.03
N ASN A 98 12.17 -2.23 -1.26
CA ASN A 98 12.10 -0.89 -1.86
C ASN A 98 13.41 -0.48 -2.58
N GLY A 99 14.54 -1.06 -2.18
CA GLY A 99 15.83 -0.81 -2.82
C GLY A 99 16.00 -1.52 -4.17
N GLU A 100 15.21 -2.57 -4.42
CA GLU A 100 15.30 -3.35 -5.64
C GLU A 100 14.59 -2.64 -6.80
N SER A 101 15.15 -2.74 -8.00
CA SER A 101 14.52 -2.18 -9.21
C SER A 101 13.36 -3.05 -9.68
N ASP A 102 12.41 -2.45 -10.41
CA ASP A 102 11.32 -3.19 -11.03
C ASP A 102 11.81 -4.20 -12.10
N GLU A 103 12.99 -3.97 -12.68
CA GLU A 103 13.65 -4.93 -13.56
C GLU A 103 14.15 -6.14 -12.77
N TYR A 104 14.83 -5.91 -11.64
CA TYR A 104 15.30 -6.98 -10.76
C TYR A 104 14.13 -7.84 -10.24
N LEU A 105 13.07 -7.19 -9.74
CA LEU A 105 11.88 -7.88 -9.24
C LEU A 105 11.22 -8.72 -10.34
N ARG A 106 11.10 -8.19 -11.55
CA ARG A 106 10.56 -8.93 -12.68
C ARG A 106 11.45 -10.13 -13.02
N ASN A 107 12.76 -9.94 -13.08
CA ASN A 107 13.70 -11.01 -13.41
C ASN A 107 13.65 -12.14 -12.37
N ILE A 108 13.63 -11.82 -11.08
CA ILE A 108 13.53 -12.88 -10.05
C ILE A 108 12.18 -13.60 -10.07
N ILE A 109 11.08 -12.91 -10.37
CA ILE A 109 9.76 -13.54 -10.57
C ILE A 109 9.80 -14.48 -11.78
N MET A 110 10.30 -14.00 -12.92
CA MET A 110 10.23 -14.73 -14.18
C MET A 110 11.24 -15.88 -14.24
N LEU A 111 12.45 -15.68 -13.71
CA LEU A 111 13.59 -16.61 -13.82
C LEU A 111 13.81 -17.44 -12.55
N GLY A 112 13.16 -17.10 -11.44
CA GLY A 112 13.30 -17.79 -10.16
C GLY A 112 14.59 -17.43 -9.42
N GLY A 113 14.70 -17.94 -8.20
CA GLY A 113 15.81 -17.57 -7.30
C GLY A 113 17.16 -18.08 -7.79
N SER A 114 17.24 -19.29 -8.35
CA SER A 114 18.50 -19.89 -8.81
C SER A 114 19.18 -19.04 -9.89
N ALA A 115 18.42 -18.50 -10.85
CA ALA A 115 18.97 -17.67 -11.92
C ALA A 115 19.49 -16.32 -11.41
N MET A 116 18.97 -15.86 -10.26
CA MET A 116 19.32 -14.59 -9.64
C MET A 116 20.32 -14.74 -8.48
N GLY A 117 20.94 -15.91 -8.31
CA GLY A 117 21.88 -16.18 -7.22
C GLY A 117 21.22 -16.20 -5.83
N LYS A 118 19.94 -16.54 -5.76
CA LYS A 118 19.13 -16.68 -4.53
C LYS A 118 18.72 -18.15 -4.34
N SER A 119 17.80 -18.41 -3.40
CA SER A 119 17.36 -19.78 -3.09
C SER A 119 16.79 -20.50 -4.31
N ALA A 120 17.26 -21.73 -4.55
CA ALA A 120 16.70 -22.60 -5.60
C ALA A 120 15.25 -23.02 -5.33
N MET A 121 14.75 -22.81 -4.10
CA MET A 121 13.35 -23.07 -3.74
C MET A 121 12.37 -22.03 -4.29
N MET A 122 12.83 -20.87 -4.77
CA MET A 122 11.97 -19.92 -5.48
C MET A 122 11.90 -20.32 -6.96
N PRO A 123 10.77 -20.87 -7.44
CA PRO A 123 10.65 -21.36 -8.81
C PRO A 123 10.56 -20.21 -9.83
N PRO A 124 10.92 -20.45 -11.10
CA PRO A 124 10.66 -19.52 -12.19
C PRO A 124 9.17 -19.49 -12.54
N TYR A 125 8.55 -18.30 -12.55
CA TYR A 125 7.15 -18.14 -12.95
C TYR A 125 6.96 -17.72 -14.41
N GLY A 126 8.03 -17.56 -15.20
CA GLY A 126 7.93 -17.07 -16.57
C GLY A 126 7.23 -18.00 -17.57
N GLN A 127 6.92 -19.24 -17.18
CA GLN A 127 6.06 -20.16 -17.93
C GLN A 127 4.60 -20.18 -17.43
N THR A 128 4.35 -19.56 -16.27
CA THR A 128 3.04 -19.49 -15.62
C THR A 128 2.36 -18.15 -15.89
N ILE A 129 3.14 -17.06 -15.86
CA ILE A 129 2.66 -15.68 -16.05
C ILE A 129 3.50 -14.93 -17.08
N GLY A 130 2.90 -13.94 -17.74
CA GLY A 130 3.57 -13.04 -18.67
C GLY A 130 4.11 -11.75 -18.02
N GLU A 131 4.84 -10.94 -18.79
CA GLU A 131 5.44 -9.69 -18.29
C GLU A 131 4.41 -8.70 -17.71
N LYS A 132 3.21 -8.65 -18.29
CA LYS A 132 2.13 -7.80 -17.80
C LYS A 132 1.69 -8.21 -16.38
N GLU A 133 1.57 -9.51 -16.14
CA GLU A 133 1.19 -10.06 -14.84
C GLU A 133 2.32 -9.88 -13.82
N ALA A 134 3.58 -10.05 -14.24
CA ALA A 134 4.72 -9.72 -13.40
C ALA A 134 4.73 -8.23 -12.99
N ASN A 135 4.42 -7.31 -13.91
CA ASN A 135 4.25 -5.89 -13.60
C ASN A 135 3.11 -5.62 -12.61
N GLN A 136 1.98 -6.33 -12.75
CA GLN A 136 0.86 -6.21 -11.83
C GLN A 136 1.24 -6.68 -10.43
N LEU A 137 1.95 -7.81 -10.35
CA LEU A 137 2.50 -8.31 -9.09
C LEU A 137 3.46 -7.30 -8.46
N ILE A 138 4.37 -6.69 -9.23
CA ILE A 138 5.26 -5.64 -8.73
C ILE A 138 4.46 -4.43 -8.22
N ALA A 139 3.44 -3.98 -8.95
CA ALA A 139 2.59 -2.87 -8.50
C ALA A 139 1.94 -3.17 -7.15
N TYR A 140 1.43 -4.39 -6.96
CA TYR A 140 0.91 -4.85 -5.67
C TYR A 140 1.98 -4.83 -4.57
N ILE A 141 3.18 -5.37 -4.83
CA ILE A 141 4.32 -5.37 -3.90
C ILE A 141 4.63 -3.94 -3.43
N ARG A 142 4.70 -2.98 -4.36
CA ARG A 142 4.94 -1.58 -4.03
C ARG A 142 3.82 -0.97 -3.19
N ALA A 143 2.57 -1.30 -3.48
CA ALA A 143 1.41 -0.78 -2.77
C ALA A 143 1.35 -1.25 -1.30
N ILE A 144 1.77 -2.49 -1.02
CA ILE A 144 1.72 -3.08 0.33
C ILE A 144 2.99 -2.85 1.15
N ALA A 145 4.04 -2.29 0.56
CA ALA A 145 5.35 -2.14 1.19
C ALA A 145 5.28 -1.36 2.52
N GLN A 146 6.02 -1.84 3.51
CA GLN A 146 6.24 -1.20 4.80
C GLN A 146 7.75 -1.22 5.12
N PRO A 147 8.43 -0.05 5.21
CA PRO A 147 7.92 1.29 4.95
C PRO A 147 7.40 1.50 3.51
N PRO A 148 6.49 2.47 3.28
CA PRO A 148 5.91 2.71 1.96
C PRO A 148 6.95 2.96 0.87
N TYR A 149 6.74 2.34 -0.30
CA TYR A 149 7.58 2.57 -1.47
C TYR A 149 7.50 4.03 -1.92
N GLN A 150 8.66 4.63 -2.20
CA GLN A 150 8.77 5.96 -2.77
C GLN A 150 9.38 5.83 -4.17
N PRO A 151 8.62 6.05 -5.25
CA PRO A 151 9.16 5.97 -6.60
C PRO A 151 10.35 6.91 -6.75
N SER A 152 11.51 6.36 -7.14
CA SER A 152 12.68 7.19 -7.39
C SER A 152 12.47 8.00 -8.67
N ALA A 153 12.73 9.31 -8.62
CA ALA A 153 12.67 10.18 -9.80
C ALA A 153 13.76 9.86 -10.87
N LYS A 154 14.67 8.93 -10.57
CA LYS A 154 15.73 8.46 -11.48
C LYS A 154 15.55 6.96 -11.75
N PRO A 155 15.82 6.48 -12.98
CA PRO A 155 15.83 5.05 -13.26
C PRO A 155 16.87 4.36 -12.37
N GLN A 156 16.44 3.40 -11.54
CA GLN A 156 17.35 2.55 -10.78
C GLN A 156 18.03 1.59 -11.76
N SER A 157 19.36 1.50 -11.71
CA SER A 157 20.12 0.49 -12.46
C SER A 157 19.68 -0.91 -12.03
N GLY A 158 19.43 -1.80 -12.99
CA GLY A 158 18.76 -3.10 -12.81
C GLY A 158 19.47 -4.13 -11.91
N TYR A 159 20.70 -3.86 -11.46
CA TYR A 159 21.49 -4.78 -10.65
C TYR A 159 22.17 -4.04 -9.48
N PRO A 160 22.19 -4.62 -8.27
CA PRO A 160 22.97 -4.07 -7.17
C PRO A 160 24.46 -4.11 -7.53
N ALA A 161 25.20 -3.08 -7.12
CA ALA A 161 26.66 -3.13 -7.14
C ALA A 161 27.09 -4.33 -6.30
N LYS A 162 27.90 -5.23 -6.90
CA LYS A 162 28.47 -6.38 -6.18
C LYS A 162 29.09 -5.91 -4.86
N GLN A 163 28.66 -6.49 -3.74
CA GLN A 163 29.41 -6.46 -2.49
C GLN A 163 30.52 -7.52 -2.57
#